data_AF-A0A4Q3GWI7-F1
#
_entry.id   AF-A0A4Q3GWI7-F1
#
_cell.length_a   1.000
_cell.length_b   1.000
_cell.length_c   1.000
_cell.angle_alpha   90.00
_cell.angle_beta   90.00
_cell.angle_gamma   90.00
#
_symmetry.space_group_name_H-M   'P 1'
#
loop_
_entity.id
_entity.type
_entity.pdbx_description
1 polymer ?
#
loop_
_entity_poly.entity_id
_entity_poly.type
_entity_poly.pdbx_seq_one_letter_code
_entity_poly.pdbx_strand_id
1 'polypeptide(L)'
;MPLTRKPRIAIMGEFSSGKSTLCNVLMGAKPLLEKVTATQLPPVWLSYGPDDAYTMGLDGHAYDLDLAELEQVSLETTEHIRIFMKSDILRYCDLIDMPGISDPSMSSEVWERM
;
A
#
# COMPACT_ATOMS: atom_id res chain seq x y z
N MET A 1 -25.95 -10.75 -10.12
CA MET A 1 -24.69 -10.85 -10.90
C MET A 1 -23.55 -10.72 -9.91
N PRO A 2 -22.54 -11.60 -9.87
CA PRO A 2 -21.39 -11.34 -9.02
C PRO A 2 -20.75 -10.06 -9.56
N LEU A 3 -20.70 -9.00 -8.75
CA LEU A 3 -19.85 -7.85 -9.05
C LEU A 3 -18.45 -8.43 -9.16
N THR A 4 -17.92 -8.52 -10.38
CA THR A 4 -16.55 -8.99 -10.62
C THR A 4 -15.63 -8.02 -9.92
N ARG A 5 -15.21 -8.39 -8.70
CA ARG A 5 -14.26 -7.62 -7.90
C ARG A 5 -13.01 -7.47 -8.76
N LYS A 6 -12.43 -6.26 -8.79
CA LYS A 6 -11.16 -6.06 -9.49
C LYS A 6 -10.11 -7.05 -8.94
N PRO A 7 -9.28 -7.66 -9.79
CA PRO A 7 -8.17 -8.48 -9.34
C PRO A 7 -7.24 -7.65 -8.45
N ARG A 8 -6.66 -8.30 -7.44
CA ARG A 8 -5.73 -7.68 -6.48
C ARG A 8 -4.38 -8.31 -6.66
N ILE A 9 -3.36 -7.49 -6.83
CA ILE A 9 -2.00 -7.94 -7.07
C ILE A 9 -1.17 -7.46 -5.89
N ALA A 10 -0.76 -8.40 -5.04
CA ALA A 10 0.20 -8.12 -3.98
C ALA A 10 1.62 -8.20 -4.55
N ILE A 11 2.42 -7.17 -4.30
CA ILE A 11 3.81 -7.09 -4.72
C ILE A 11 4.66 -7.38 -3.49
N MET A 12 5.17 -8.60 -3.41
CA MET A 12 5.94 -9.12 -2.28
C MET A 12 7.36 -9.49 -2.72
N GLY A 13 8.33 -9.36 -1.82
CA GLY A 13 9.72 -9.74 -2.08
C GLY A 13 10.71 -9.02 -1.18
N GLU A 14 11.95 -9.52 -1.17
CA GLU A 14 13.04 -9.04 -0.31
C GLU A 14 13.26 -7.51 -0.42
N PHE A 15 13.72 -6.90 0.66
CA PHE A 15 14.11 -5.49 0.68
C PHE A 15 15.10 -5.22 -0.46
N SER A 16 14.90 -4.13 -1.21
CA SER A 16 15.75 -3.75 -2.34
C SER A 16 15.76 -4.69 -3.58
N SER A 17 14.76 -5.58 -3.75
CA SER A 17 14.65 -6.45 -4.94
C SER A 17 14.06 -5.79 -6.21
N GLY A 18 13.77 -4.49 -6.17
CA GLY A 18 13.21 -3.75 -7.31
C GLY A 18 11.68 -3.69 -7.39
N LYS A 19 10.97 -4.05 -6.30
CA LYS A 19 9.50 -3.92 -6.19
C LYS A 19 9.00 -2.50 -6.46
N SER A 20 9.67 -1.50 -5.87
CA SER A 20 9.38 -0.08 -6.06
C SER A 20 9.51 0.32 -7.52
N THR A 21 10.56 -0.15 -8.19
CA THR A 21 10.79 0.10 -9.62
C THR A 21 9.68 -0.51 -10.46
N LEU A 22 9.27 -1.75 -10.17
CA LEU A 22 8.16 -2.40 -10.87
C LEU A 22 6.83 -1.67 -10.65
N CYS A 23 6.50 -1.29 -9.41
CA CYS A 23 5.32 -0.49 -9.08
C CYS A 23 5.32 0.84 -9.82
N ASN A 24 6.45 1.55 -9.83
CA ASN A 24 6.61 2.83 -10.51
C ASN A 24 6.40 2.71 -12.02
N VAL A 25 6.96 1.68 -12.65
CA VAL A 25 6.76 1.41 -14.08
C VAL A 25 5.30 1.08 -14.39
N LEU A 26 4.67 0.22 -13.59
CA LEU A 26 3.25 -0.13 -13.74
C LEU A 26 2.32 1.07 -13.57
N MET A 27 2.70 2.01 -12.73
CA MET A 27 1.92 3.20 -12.41
C MET A 27 2.25 4.43 -13.29
N GLY A 28 3.19 4.30 -14.22
CA GLY A 28 3.55 5.35 -15.17
C GLY A 28 4.37 6.50 -14.58
N ALA A 29 5.29 6.20 -13.65
CA ALA A 29 6.22 7.15 -13.01
C ALA A 29 5.55 8.24 -12.16
N LYS A 30 4.84 7.83 -11.10
CA LYS A 30 4.30 8.75 -10.08
C LYS A 30 5.17 8.74 -8.80
N PRO A 31 5.66 9.91 -8.35
CA PRO A 31 6.59 10.02 -7.20
C PRO A 31 5.97 9.65 -5.84
N LEU A 32 4.64 9.52 -5.75
CA LEU A 32 3.93 9.10 -4.54
C LEU A 32 4.37 7.71 -4.04
N LEU A 33 4.72 6.81 -4.96
CA LEU A 33 5.12 5.45 -4.61
C LEU A 33 6.57 5.34 -4.13
N GLU A 34 7.44 6.27 -4.53
CA GLU A 34 8.83 6.28 -4.05
C GLU A 34 8.89 6.54 -2.55
N LYS A 35 7.99 7.39 -2.02
CA LYS A 35 7.82 7.59 -0.58
C LYS A 35 7.28 6.34 0.10
N VAL A 36 6.25 5.73 -0.48
CA VAL A 36 5.59 4.54 0.07
C VAL A 36 6.53 3.35 0.16
N THR A 37 7.34 3.12 -0.88
CA THR A 37 8.19 1.92 -0.93
C THR A 37 9.52 2.10 -0.18
N ALA A 38 9.86 3.32 0.24
CA ALA A 38 11.11 3.64 0.95
C ALA A 38 10.94 3.73 2.46
N THR A 39 9.71 3.74 2.98
CA THR A 39 9.41 3.84 4.41
C THR A 39 8.74 2.56 4.91
N GLN A 40 8.93 2.25 6.19
CA GLN A 40 8.30 1.11 6.86
C GLN A 40 6.83 1.39 7.10
N LEU A 41 6.05 1.41 6.02
CA LEU A 41 4.62 1.61 6.08
C LEU A 41 3.89 0.28 6.28
N PRO A 42 2.69 0.32 6.90
CA PRO A 42 1.74 -0.77 6.81
C PRO A 42 1.46 -1.11 5.33
N PRO A 43 0.87 -2.28 5.04
CA PRO A 43 0.39 -2.63 3.71
C PRO A 43 -0.32 -1.47 3.02
N VAL A 44 0.14 -1.09 1.82
CA VAL A 44 -0.46 0.01 1.07
C VAL A 44 -1.27 -0.54 -0.09
N TRP A 45 -2.57 -0.27 -0.05
CA TRP A 45 -3.53 -0.67 -1.05
C TRP A 45 -3.88 0.49 -1.96
N LEU A 46 -3.47 0.38 -3.22
CA LEU A 46 -3.71 1.34 -4.27
C LEU A 46 -4.95 0.93 -5.06
N SER A 47 -5.92 1.83 -5.12
CA SER A 47 -7.17 1.66 -5.87
C SER A 47 -7.42 2.85 -6.80
N TYR A 48 -8.18 2.62 -7.86
CA TYR A 48 -8.62 3.71 -8.73
C TYR A 48 -9.70 4.56 -8.04
N GLY A 49 -9.51 5.87 -7.98
CA GLY A 49 -10.47 6.78 -7.38
C GLY A 49 -10.05 8.25 -7.45
N PRO A 50 -10.79 9.16 -6.78
CA PRO A 50 -10.33 10.53 -6.53
C PRO A 50 -9.03 10.50 -5.71
N ASP A 51 -8.21 11.53 -5.81
CA ASP A 51 -6.92 11.58 -5.09
C ASP A 51 -7.19 11.80 -3.59
N ASP A 52 -7.26 10.69 -2.85
CA ASP A 52 -7.66 10.62 -1.44
C ASP A 52 -7.01 9.41 -0.76
N ALA A 53 -6.88 9.43 0.56
CA ALA A 53 -6.29 8.34 1.32
C ALA A 53 -6.87 8.21 2.74
N TYR A 54 -6.89 6.98 3.25
CA TYR A 54 -7.26 6.70 4.62
C TYR A 54 -6.42 5.56 5.19
N THR A 55 -6.26 5.51 6.50
CA THR A 55 -5.75 4.33 7.22
C THR A 55 -6.91 3.50 7.74
N MET A 56 -6.83 2.18 7.60
CA MET A 56 -7.71 1.27 8.31
C MET A 56 -7.02 0.89 9.62
N GLY A 57 -7.61 1.26 10.75
CA GLY A 57 -7.12 0.85 12.05
C GLY A 57 -7.39 -0.64 12.32
N LEU A 58 -6.61 -1.23 13.22
CA LEU A 58 -6.87 -2.57 13.74
C LEU A 58 -8.19 -2.66 14.55
N ASP A 59 -8.76 -1.51 14.89
CA ASP A 59 -10.10 -1.36 15.48
C ASP A 59 -11.23 -1.48 14.44
N GLY A 60 -10.89 -1.59 13.14
CA GLY A 60 -11.85 -1.66 12.03
C GLY A 60 -12.42 -0.31 11.61
N HIS A 61 -11.87 0.80 12.11
CA HIS A 61 -12.28 2.15 11.72
C HIS A 61 -11.35 2.75 10.66
N ALA A 62 -11.92 3.52 9.75
CA ALA A 62 -11.16 4.27 8.75
C ALA A 62 -10.89 5.68 9.28
N TYR A 63 -9.65 6.13 9.14
CA TYR A 63 -9.20 7.47 9.52
C TYR A 63 -8.63 8.17 8.28
N ASP A 64 -9.09 9.39 8.00
CA ASP A 64 -8.58 10.16 6.87
C ASP A 64 -7.07 10.39 7.02
N LEU A 65 -6.35 10.27 5.92
CA LEU A 65 -4.89 10.39 5.88
C LEU A 65 -4.48 11.41 4.83
N ASP A 66 -3.75 12.45 5.26
CA ASP A 66 -3.01 13.27 4.32
C ASP A 66 -1.75 12.50 3.85
N LEU A 67 -1.53 12.46 2.54
CA LEU A 67 -0.34 11.85 1.95
C LEU A 67 0.97 12.50 2.42
N ALA A 68 0.91 13.75 2.91
CA ALA A 68 2.05 14.40 3.57
C ALA A 68 2.43 13.76 4.91
N GLU A 69 1.50 13.04 5.55
CA GLU A 69 1.65 12.43 6.88
C GLU A 69 1.93 10.92 6.82
N LEU A 70 2.14 10.35 5.63
CA LEU A 70 2.44 8.92 5.44
C LEU A 70 3.54 8.41 6.38
N GLU A 71 4.60 9.19 6.58
CA GLU A 71 5.75 8.81 7.44
C GLU A 71 5.40 8.74 8.94
N GLN A 72 4.26 9.29 9.36
CA GLN A 72 3.81 9.32 10.75
C GLN A 72 2.81 8.19 11.06
N VAL A 73 2.42 7.39 10.06
CA VAL A 73 1.46 6.31 10.25
C VAL A 73 2.05 5.21 11.14
N SER A 74 1.35 4.90 12.23
CA SER A 74 1.78 3.87 13.18
C SER A 74 1.47 2.47 12.68
N LEU A 75 2.51 1.64 12.55
CA LEU A 75 2.42 0.21 12.23
C LEU A 75 1.67 -0.61 13.30
N GLU A 76 1.67 -0.17 14.55
CA GLU A 76 1.09 -0.93 15.66
C GLU A 76 -0.44 -0.82 15.72
N THR A 77 -1.00 0.24 15.12
CA THR A 77 -2.43 0.57 15.19
C THR A 77 -3.12 0.52 13.83
N THR A 78 -2.34 0.49 12.74
CA THR A 78 -2.84 0.50 11.36
C THR A 78 -2.75 -0.88 10.73
N GLU A 79 -3.88 -1.39 10.25
CA GLU A 79 -3.96 -2.63 9.48
C GLU A 79 -3.41 -2.43 8.06
N HIS A 80 -3.90 -1.41 7.36
CA HIS A 80 -3.45 -1.07 6.01
C HIS A 80 -3.74 0.40 5.70
N ILE A 81 -2.98 0.97 4.77
CA ILE A 81 -3.25 2.28 4.18
C ILE A 81 -3.97 2.05 2.87
N ARG A 82 -5.05 2.79 2.61
CA ARG A 82 -5.69 2.80 1.31
C ARG A 82 -5.50 4.13 0.63
N ILE A 83 -4.95 4.10 -0.58
CA ILE A 83 -4.69 5.28 -1.39
C ILE A 83 -5.47 5.15 -2.68
N PHE A 84 -6.26 6.17 -2.99
CA PHE A 84 -6.98 6.30 -4.24
C PHE A 84 -6.25 7.27 -5.15
N MET A 85 -6.12 6.87 -6.41
CA MET A 85 -5.51 7.73 -7.41
C MET A 85 -5.93 7.35 -8.82
N LYS A 86 -5.87 8.34 -9.71
CA LYS A 86 -6.14 8.13 -11.13
C LYS A 86 -4.92 7.55 -11.82
N SER A 87 -4.88 6.23 -11.98
CA SER A 87 -3.87 5.52 -12.77
C SER A 87 -4.55 4.49 -13.67
N ASP A 88 -4.07 4.34 -14.90
CA ASP A 88 -4.72 3.47 -15.88
C ASP A 88 -4.62 1.99 -15.50
N ILE A 89 -3.49 1.56 -14.89
CA ILE A 89 -3.37 0.20 -14.37
C ILE A 89 -4.43 -0.09 -13.28
N LEU A 90 -4.74 0.91 -12.45
CA LEU A 90 -5.70 0.78 -11.35
C LEU A 90 -7.16 0.66 -11.82
N ARG A 91 -7.43 1.01 -13.09
CA ARG A 91 -8.74 0.74 -13.70
C ARG A 91 -8.98 -0.76 -13.86
N TYR A 92 -7.92 -1.54 -14.02
CA TYR A 92 -7.97 -2.97 -14.31
C TYR A 92 -7.68 -3.85 -13.09
N CYS A 93 -6.85 -3.41 -12.15
CA CYS A 93 -6.54 -4.13 -10.92
C CYS A 93 -6.34 -3.18 -9.73
N ASP A 94 -6.39 -3.72 -8.52
CA ASP A 94 -5.83 -3.03 -7.36
C ASP A 94 -4.40 -3.54 -7.14
N LEU A 95 -3.49 -2.65 -6.75
CA LEU A 95 -2.12 -3.00 -6.37
C LEU A 95 -2.01 -2.93 -4.86
N ILE A 96 -1.36 -3.93 -4.26
CA ILE A 96 -1.09 -3.96 -2.83
C ILE A 96 0.41 -4.03 -2.68
N ASP A 97 1.01 -2.95 -2.23
CA ASP A 97 2.42 -2.90 -1.88
C ASP A 97 2.57 -3.45 -0.47
N MET A 98 3.35 -4.52 -0.36
CA MET A 98 3.63 -5.17 0.91
C MET A 98 4.99 -4.69 1.41
N PRO A 99 5.14 -4.43 2.72
CA PRO A 99 6.45 -4.11 3.29
C PRO A 99 7.48 -5.22 2.97
N GLY A 100 8.77 -4.91 3.03
CA GLY A 100 9.80 -5.90 2.72
C GLY A 100 9.81 -7.07 3.72
N ILE A 101 9.67 -8.31 3.23
CA ILE A 101 9.69 -9.56 4.04
C ILE A 101 11.03 -9.82 4.78
N SER A 102 12.05 -9.00 4.54
CA SER A 102 13.41 -9.19 5.03
C SER A 102 13.92 -7.98 5.81
N ASP A 103 13.04 -7.12 6.29
CA ASP A 103 13.42 -5.98 7.13
C ASP A 103 13.62 -6.45 8.59
N PRO A 104 14.85 -6.47 9.13
CA PRO A 104 15.15 -6.95 10.48
C PRO A 104 14.54 -6.11 11.60
N SER A 105 13.93 -4.95 11.30
CA SER A 105 13.24 -4.12 12.30
C SER A 105 11.72 -4.27 12.33
N MET A 106 11.11 -5.08 11.46
CA MET A 106 9.69 -5.43 11.58
C MET A 106 9.53 -6.73 12.37
N SER A 107 8.83 -6.64 13.50
CA SER A 107 8.46 -7.82 14.28
C SER A 107 7.56 -8.74 13.45
N SER A 108 7.86 -10.03 13.48
CA SER A 108 7.10 -11.11 12.83
C SER A 108 5.60 -11.09 13.08
N GLU A 109 5.12 -10.45 14.15
CA GLU A 109 3.70 -10.24 14.45
C GLU A 109 2.94 -9.42 13.38
N VAL A 110 3.60 -8.51 12.66
CA VAL A 110 2.96 -7.71 11.59
C VAL A 110 2.67 -8.59 10.36
N TRP A 111 3.50 -9.61 10.14
CA TRP A 111 3.34 -10.58 9.06
C TRP A 111 2.31 -11.66 9.39
N GLU A 112 2.26 -12.13 10.64
CA GLU A 112 1.35 -13.21 11.07
C GLU A 112 -0.12 -12.78 11.18
N ARG A 113 -0.41 -11.48 11.19
CA ARG A 113 -1.78 -10.94 11.27
C ARG A 113 -2.49 -10.79 9.92
N MET A 114 -1.78 -11.02 8.80
CA MET A 114 -2.32 -11.04 7.43
C MET A 114 -2.63 -12.46 6.95
#